data_AF-A0A7W3T8Z8-F1
#
_entry.id   AF-A0A7W3T8Z8-F1
#
_cell.length_a   1.000
_cell.length_b   1.000
_cell.length_c   1.000
_cell.angle_alpha   90.00
_cell.angle_beta   90.00
_cell.angle_gamma   90.00
#
_symmetry.space_group_name_H-M   'P 1'
#
loop_
_entity.id
_entity.type
_entity.pdbx_description
1 polymer ?
#
loop_
_entity_poly.entity_id
_entity_poly.type
_entity_poly.pdbx_seq_one_letter_code
_entity_poly.pdbx_strand_id
1 'polypeptide(L)'
;MRRAGPEDVRAVVALVESAYRGDSSREGWTTEADLLDGQRTDVDEVTGLVAATDGRILLAERGDGTPPLACCHLARRVGGEEGSADGETDGACHAYFGMFAVSPRAQGAG
;
A
#
# COMPACT_ATOMS: atom_id res chain seq x y z
N MET A 1 11.33 9.93 -2.07
CA MET A 1 9.90 9.54 -2.06
C MET A 1 9.08 10.66 -2.68
N ARG A 2 8.01 10.33 -3.41
CA ARG A 2 7.08 11.31 -4.01
C ARG A 2 5.62 10.86 -3.89
N ARG A 3 4.67 11.76 -4.16
CA ARG A 3 3.24 11.43 -4.26
C ARG A 3 2.96 10.74 -5.60
N ALA A 4 2.12 9.71 -5.59
CA ALA A 4 1.58 9.08 -6.80
C ALA A 4 0.54 9.99 -7.48
N GLY A 5 0.62 10.09 -8.80
CA GLY A 5 -0.37 10.71 -9.69
C GLY A 5 -1.15 9.67 -10.50
N PRO A 6 -2.14 10.10 -11.30
CA PRO A 6 -2.93 9.20 -12.15
C PRO A 6 -2.11 8.32 -13.10
N GLU A 7 -0.96 8.81 -13.55
CA GLU A 7 0.01 8.11 -14.39
C GLU A 7 0.65 6.89 -13.69
N ASP A 8 0.68 6.88 -12.36
CA ASP A 8 1.34 5.85 -11.57
C ASP A 8 0.44 4.67 -11.23
N VAL A 9 -0.87 4.75 -11.48
CA VAL A 9 -1.86 3.75 -11.07
C VAL A 9 -1.44 2.34 -11.50
N ARG A 10 -1.05 2.17 -12.76
CA ARG A 10 -0.61 0.87 -13.28
C ARG A 10 0.71 0.40 -12.65
N ALA A 11 1.62 1.31 -12.36
CA ALA A 11 2.90 0.97 -11.72
C ALA A 11 2.69 0.52 -10.27
N VAL A 12 1.75 1.16 -9.54
CA VAL A 12 1.36 0.76 -8.18
C VAL A 12 0.71 -0.61 -8.17
N VAL A 13 -0.28 -0.87 -9.04
CA VAL A 13 -0.93 -2.19 -9.13
C VAL A 13 0.10 -3.27 -9.44
N ALA A 14 0.98 -3.06 -10.42
CA ALA A 14 2.03 -4.01 -10.76
C ALA A 14 3.00 -4.27 -9.60
N LEU A 15 3.38 -3.21 -8.86
CA LEU A 15 4.23 -3.33 -7.68
C LEU A 15 3.56 -4.13 -6.56
N VAL A 16 2.30 -3.83 -6.24
CA VAL A 16 1.52 -4.56 -5.24
C VAL A 16 1.41 -6.03 -5.61
N GLU A 17 0.96 -6.34 -6.83
CA GLU A 17 0.87 -7.73 -7.30
C GLU A 17 2.23 -8.45 -7.27
N SER A 18 3.32 -7.76 -7.63
CA SER A 18 4.67 -8.34 -7.59
C SER A 18 5.15 -8.65 -6.16
N ALA A 19 4.77 -7.83 -5.19
CA ALA A 19 5.14 -8.03 -3.79
C ALA A 19 4.42 -9.24 -3.16
N TYR A 20 3.23 -9.59 -3.68
CA TYR A 20 2.47 -10.76 -3.24
C TYR A 20 2.77 -12.04 -4.07
N ARG A 21 3.23 -11.92 -5.33
CA ARG A 21 3.47 -13.06 -6.23
C ARG A 21 4.94 -13.39 -6.52
N GLY A 22 5.90 -12.58 -6.06
CA GLY A 22 7.33 -12.79 -6.36
C GLY A 22 8.00 -13.84 -5.48
N ASP A 23 8.54 -14.89 -6.10
CA ASP A 23 9.50 -15.95 -5.68
C ASP A 23 9.67 -16.41 -4.21
N SER A 24 9.49 -15.60 -3.18
CA SER A 24 9.56 -16.02 -1.77
C SER A 24 8.37 -16.88 -1.32
N SER A 25 7.27 -16.92 -2.09
CA SER A 25 6.16 -17.86 -1.88
C SER A 25 6.47 -19.30 -2.32
N ARG A 26 7.63 -19.57 -2.94
CA ARG A 26 7.97 -20.91 -3.47
C ARG A 26 9.02 -21.67 -2.66
N GLU A 27 9.66 -21.07 -1.67
CA GLU A 27 10.74 -21.70 -0.88
C GLU A 27 10.40 -21.92 0.61
N GLY A 28 9.19 -21.58 1.07
CA GLY A 28 8.79 -21.69 2.49
C GLY A 28 7.54 -22.55 2.74
N TRP A 29 7.59 -23.39 3.78
CA TRP A 29 6.64 -24.46 4.14
C TRP A 29 5.27 -23.98 4.68
N THR A 30 4.51 -23.18 3.93
CA THR A 30 3.05 -23.07 4.09
C THR A 30 2.37 -22.71 2.76
N THR A 31 1.62 -23.64 2.19
CA THR A 31 0.85 -23.49 0.96
C THR A 31 -0.41 -22.62 1.17
N GLU A 32 -0.25 -21.33 1.47
CA GLU A 32 -1.35 -20.35 1.48
C GLU A 32 -1.49 -19.61 0.14
N ALA A 33 -0.68 -19.96 -0.87
CA ALA A 33 -0.79 -19.40 -2.22
C ALA A 33 -2.05 -19.87 -2.97
N ASP A 34 -2.66 -20.99 -2.55
CA ASP A 34 -3.88 -21.54 -3.16
C ASP A 34 -5.19 -21.03 -2.53
N LEU A 35 -5.14 -20.26 -1.43
CA LEU A 35 -6.31 -19.67 -0.76
C LEU A 35 -6.55 -18.20 -1.12
N LEU A 36 -5.58 -17.56 -1.78
CA LEU A 36 -5.62 -16.16 -2.19
C LEU A 36 -5.57 -16.04 -3.71
N ASP A 37 -6.44 -16.78 -4.41
CA ASP A 37 -6.62 -16.59 -5.84
C ASP A 37 -7.51 -15.36 -6.06
N GLY A 38 -6.87 -14.18 -6.09
CA GLY A 38 -7.55 -12.90 -6.29
C GLY A 38 -6.57 -11.75 -6.40
N GLN A 39 -6.88 -10.77 -7.26
CA GLN A 39 -6.18 -9.47 -7.24
C GLN A 39 -6.44 -8.83 -5.88
N ARG A 40 -5.38 -8.45 -5.16
CA ARG A 40 -5.54 -7.82 -3.84
C ARG A 40 -5.92 -6.35 -3.95
N THR A 41 -5.66 -5.78 -5.12
CA THR A 41 -5.89 -4.39 -5.49
C THR A 41 -6.05 -4.33 -7.01
N ASP A 42 -7.01 -3.56 -7.49
CA ASP A 42 -7.22 -3.32 -8.92
C ASP A 42 -6.96 -1.86 -9.31
N VAL A 43 -7.07 -1.58 -10.61
CA VAL A 43 -6.82 -0.24 -11.18
C VAL A 43 -7.84 0.77 -10.66
N ASP A 44 -9.10 0.39 -10.47
CA ASP A 44 -10.16 1.28 -10.02
C ASP A 44 -9.97 1.65 -8.54
N GLU A 45 -9.59 0.69 -7.69
CA GLU A 45 -9.24 0.91 -6.30
C GLU A 45 -8.08 1.91 -6.15
N VAL A 46 -6.97 1.67 -6.86
CA VAL A 46 -5.81 2.58 -6.82
C VAL A 46 -6.15 3.94 -7.40
N THR A 47 -6.95 4.00 -8.47
CA THR A 47 -7.41 5.27 -9.03
C THR A 47 -8.20 6.08 -7.98
N GLY A 48 -9.09 5.43 -7.24
CA GLY A 48 -9.83 6.04 -6.14
C GLY A 48 -8.91 6.60 -5.05
N LEU A 49 -7.89 5.84 -4.65
CA LEU A 49 -6.92 6.26 -3.63
C LEU A 49 -6.01 7.40 -4.08
N VAL A 50 -5.61 7.43 -5.37
CA VAL A 50 -4.85 8.54 -5.95
C VAL A 50 -5.69 9.82 -6.00
N ALA A 51 -6.98 9.70 -6.32
CA ALA A 51 -7.92 10.81 -6.43
C ALA A 51 -8.45 11.32 -5.07
N ALA A 52 -8.31 10.54 -3.99
CA ALA A 52 -8.80 10.89 -2.67
C ALA A 52 -8.20 12.23 -2.17
N THR A 53 -9.04 13.04 -1.53
CA THR A 53 -8.66 14.37 -1.00
C THR A 53 -8.12 14.30 0.43
N ASP A 54 -8.44 13.23 1.15
CA ASP A 54 -8.03 12.93 2.51
C ASP A 54 -6.95 11.84 2.58
N GLY A 55 -6.53 11.30 1.43
CA GLY A 55 -5.52 10.26 1.30
C GLY A 55 -4.44 10.57 0.27
N ARG A 56 -3.35 9.80 0.32
CA ARG A 56 -2.28 9.83 -0.68
C ARG A 56 -1.51 8.53 -0.70
N ILE A 57 -1.13 8.09 -1.90
CA ILE A 57 -0.13 7.06 -2.08
C ILE A 57 1.24 7.71 -2.22
N LEU A 58 2.23 7.21 -1.46
CA LEU A 58 3.62 7.59 -1.56
C LEU A 58 4.40 6.51 -2.29
N LEU A 59 5.32 6.93 -3.15
CA LEU A 59 6.21 6.08 -3.92
C LEU A 59 7.66 6.29 -3.49
N ALA A 60 8.36 5.20 -3.23
CA ALA A 60 9.82 5.18 -3.08
C ALA A 60 10.44 4.86 -4.43
N GLU A 61 11.36 5.71 -4.89
CA GLU A 61 11.97 5.62 -6.21
C GLU A 61 13.49 5.72 -6.10
N ARG A 62 14.20 5.17 -7.10
CA ARG A 62 15.65 5.33 -7.25
C ARG A 62 16.06 6.65 -7.89
N GLY A 63 15.14 7.30 -8.63
CA GLY A 63 15.41 8.56 -9.34
C GLY A 63 16.13 8.38 -10.69
N ASP A 64 16.27 7.15 -11.17
CA ASP A 64 16.91 6.77 -12.45
C ASP A 64 15.90 6.49 -13.57
N GLY A 65 14.62 6.83 -13.36
CA GLY A 65 13.53 6.54 -14.30
C GLY A 65 13.01 5.09 -14.25
N THR A 66 13.52 4.26 -13.33
CA THR A 66 12.96 2.92 -13.11
C THR A 66 11.63 2.98 -12.33
N PRO A 67 10.81 1.92 -12.42
CA PRO A 67 9.58 1.82 -11.64
C PRO A 67 9.82 1.96 -10.13
N PRO A 68 8.82 2.42 -9.35
CA PRO A 68 8.95 2.58 -7.91
C PRO A 68 9.32 1.26 -7.23
N LEU A 69 10.17 1.36 -6.22
CA LEU A 69 10.63 0.23 -5.40
C LEU A 69 9.65 -0.14 -4.31
N ALA A 70 8.88 0.82 -3.80
CA ALA A 70 7.91 0.60 -2.75
C ALA A 70 6.77 1.62 -2.86
N CYS A 71 5.60 1.26 -2.30
CA CYS A 71 4.50 2.18 -2.11
C CYS A 71 3.86 2.02 -0.73
N CYS A 72 3.24 3.09 -0.23
CA CYS A 72 2.33 3.02 0.91
C CYS A 72 1.15 3.99 0.71
N HIS A 73 -0.02 3.63 1.24
CA HIS A 73 -1.18 4.51 1.31
C HIS A 73 -1.29 5.13 2.71
N LEU A 74 -1.47 6.45 2.75
CA LEU A 74 -1.73 7.23 3.95
C LEU A 74 -3.09 7.93 3.81
N ALA A 75 -4.01 7.68 4.73
CA ALA A 75 -5.29 8.38 4.79
C ALA A 75 -5.50 9.05 6.14
N ARG A 76 -6.07 10.26 6.14
CA ARG A 76 -6.49 10.94 7.37
C ARG A 76 -7.83 10.37 7.82
N ARG A 77 -7.92 9.97 9.09
CA ARG A 77 -9.18 9.62 9.76
C ARG A 77 -9.46 10.59 10.89
N VAL A 78 -10.71 10.97 11.03
CA VAL A 78 -11.20 11.85 12.09
C VAL A 78 -12.19 11.03 12.93
N GLY A 79 -12.02 11.08 14.25
CA GLY A 79 -12.80 10.32 15.22
C GLY A 79 -12.03 9.15 15.83
N GLY A 80 -12.33 8.85 17.09
CA GLY A 80 -11.87 7.63 17.75
C GLY A 80 -12.69 6.42 17.40
N GLU A 81 -12.05 5.26 17.47
CA GLU A 81 -12.73 3.98 17.51
C GLU A 81 -13.73 3.99 18.67
N GLU A 82 -14.99 3.60 18.43
CA GLU A 82 -15.93 3.26 19.49
C GLU A 82 -15.29 2.15 20.34
N GLY A 83 -14.64 2.51 21.46
CA GLY A 83 -13.89 1.55 22.28
C GLY A 83 -12.69 2.08 23.08
N SER A 84 -12.28 3.35 22.96
CA SER A 84 -11.28 3.90 23.89
C SER A 84 -11.84 3.93 25.32
N ALA A 85 -11.19 3.24 26.25
CA ALA A 85 -11.62 3.12 27.66
C ALA A 85 -11.77 4.47 28.38
N ASP A 86 -11.15 5.52 27.85
CA ASP A 86 -11.01 6.82 28.50
C ASP A 86 -11.93 7.90 27.92
N GLY A 87 -12.99 7.54 27.18
CA GLY A 87 -14.10 8.44 26.80
C GLY A 87 -13.76 9.71 25.98
N GLU A 88 -12.48 9.96 25.72
CA GLU A 88 -11.97 11.19 25.11
C GLU A 88 -11.46 10.86 23.71
N THR A 89 -12.37 10.81 22.74
CA THR A 89 -11.99 10.72 21.32
C THR A 89 -12.87 11.53 20.40
N ASP A 90 -13.49 12.57 20.95
CA ASP A 90 -14.15 13.58 20.14
C ASP A 90 -13.06 14.47 19.51
N GLY A 91 -12.84 14.32 18.21
CA GLY A 91 -11.92 15.17 17.44
C GLY A 91 -10.48 14.69 17.24
N ALA A 92 -10.12 13.46 17.64
CA ALA A 92 -8.78 12.93 17.34
C ALA A 92 -8.60 12.72 15.82
N CYS A 93 -7.47 13.19 15.28
CA CYS A 93 -7.10 13.03 13.88
C CYS A 93 -5.93 12.05 13.77
N HIS A 94 -6.16 10.86 13.22
CA HIS A 94 -5.16 9.82 13.07
C HIS A 94 -4.82 9.58 11.59
N ALA A 95 -3.61 9.10 11.31
CA ALA A 95 -3.23 8.64 9.98
C ALA A 95 -3.39 7.12 9.90
N TYR A 96 -4.27 6.67 9.02
CA TYR A 96 -4.32 5.28 8.58
C TYR A 96 -3.15 5.01 7.64
N PHE A 97 -2.39 3.95 7.92
CA PHE A 97 -1.34 3.43 7.06
C PHE A 97 -1.77 2.07 6.51
N GLY A 98 -1.80 1.93 5.18
CA GLY A 98 -2.23 0.72 4.50
C GLY A 98 -1.59 0.57 3.13
N MET A 99 -2.01 -0.44 2.35
CA MET A 99 -1.50 -0.75 1.00
C MET A 99 0.03 -0.56 0.90
N PHE A 100 0.76 -1.23 1.80
CA PHE A 100 2.21 -1.17 1.84
C PHE A 100 2.79 -2.34 1.04
N ALA A 101 3.62 -2.02 0.04
CA ALA A 101 4.29 -3.01 -0.78
C ALA A 101 5.72 -2.57 -1.06
N VAL A 102 6.65 -3.53 -1.04
CA VAL A 102 8.06 -3.34 -1.43
C VAL A 102 8.40 -4.37 -2.48
N SER A 103 8.99 -3.93 -3.58
CA SER A 103 9.49 -4.77 -4.66
C SER A 103 10.37 -5.89 -4.07
N PRO A 104 10.14 -7.17 -4.40
CA PRO A 104 10.89 -8.29 -3.83
C PRO A 104 12.40 -8.13 -3.93
N ARG A 105 12.89 -7.53 -5.02
CA ARG A 105 14.32 -7.30 -5.27
C ARG A 105 14.94 -6.16 -4.45
N ALA A 106 14.12 -5.39 -3.74
CA ALA A 106 14.53 -4.25 -2.92
C ALA A 106 14.22 -4.45 -1.42
N GLN A 107 13.68 -5.60 -1.03
CA GLN A 107 13.42 -5.92 0.38
C GLN A 107 14.73 -6.13 1.16
N GLY A 108 14.74 -5.76 2.44
CA GLY A 108 15.92 -5.92 3.32
C GLY A 108 17.03 -4.88 3.12
N ALA A 109 16.80 -3.85 2.29
CA ALA A 109 17.80 -2.83 1.97
C ALA A 109 17.80 -1.59 2.90
N GLY A 110 16.87 -1.49 3.84
CA GLY A 110 16.74 -0.37 4.78
C GLY A 110 16.21 0.89 4.10
#